data_AF-A0A0S7XWV7-F1
#
_entry.id   AF-A0A0S7XWV7-F1
#
_cell.length_a   1.000
_cell.length_b   1.000
_cell.length_c   1.000
_cell.angle_alpha   90.00
_cell.angle_beta   90.00
_cell.angle_gamma   90.00
#
_symmetry.space_group_name_H-M   'P 1'
#
loop_
_entity.id
_entity.type
_entity.pdbx_description
1 polymer ?
#
loop_
_entity_poly.entity_id
_entity_poly.type
_entity_poly.pdbx_seq_one_letter_code
_entity_poly.pdbx_strand_id
1 'polypeptide(L)'
;MGSIVSLVASILLGLILLIAGSGKVFGFGEMPGQTMQFIGAILPDAWLTPGVAFFIGDILFPYIIPWIELCLGILLLLHIWPRLIAAISLPLIASFIANNSWYISQGKTRFTSCECFGIWEEMFGTLTHVQSLSLDIVLLALALTIIFVHPGGFLSSPPWLAKLGEKSKRQDK
;
A
#
# COMPACT_ATOMS: atom_id res chain seq x y z
N MET A 1 8.52 -13.16 -22.11
CA MET A 1 9.27 -12.80 -20.89
C MET A 1 8.55 -11.76 -20.03
N GLY A 2 8.13 -10.61 -20.58
CA GLY A 2 7.48 -9.54 -19.79
C GLY A 2 6.23 -9.95 -18.99
N SER A 3 5.41 -10.88 -19.51
CA SER A 3 4.22 -11.37 -18.81
C SER A 3 4.55 -12.06 -17.47
N ILE A 4 5.59 -12.90 -17.42
CA ILE A 4 5.99 -13.63 -16.20
C ILE A 4 6.59 -12.67 -15.18
N VAL A 5 7.47 -11.76 -15.63
CA VAL A 5 8.10 -10.75 -14.76
C VAL A 5 7.04 -9.87 -14.11
N SER A 6 6.09 -9.37 -14.90
CA SER A 6 4.99 -8.57 -14.36
C SER A 6 4.07 -9.37 -13.44
N LEU A 7 3.81 -10.65 -13.72
CA LEU A 7 3.02 -11.50 -12.84
C LEU A 7 3.69 -11.68 -11.48
N VAL A 8 4.99 -12.02 -11.47
CA VAL A 8 5.76 -12.16 -10.22
C VAL A 8 5.78 -10.84 -9.46
N ALA A 9 6.00 -9.72 -10.15
CA ALA A 9 5.99 -8.40 -9.51
C ALA A 9 4.62 -8.05 -8.91
N SER A 10 3.52 -8.33 -9.61
CA SER A 10 2.16 -8.15 -9.11
C SER A 10 1.89 -9.00 -7.88
N ILE A 11 2.33 -10.26 -7.87
CA ILE A 11 2.15 -11.16 -6.73
C ILE A 11 2.93 -10.63 -5.51
N LEU A 12 4.20 -10.26 -5.68
CA LEU A 12 5.02 -9.77 -4.57
C LEU A 12 4.49 -8.45 -4.00
N LEU A 13 4.21 -7.46 -4.86
CA LEU A 13 3.62 -6.19 -4.43
C LEU A 13 2.25 -6.41 -3.77
N GLY A 14 1.42 -7.26 -4.38
CA GLY A 14 0.10 -7.60 -3.87
C GLY A 14 0.13 -8.28 -2.50
N LEU A 15 1.03 -9.24 -2.29
CA LEU A 15 1.21 -9.91 -1.00
C LEU A 15 1.66 -8.94 0.09
N ILE A 16 2.64 -8.08 -0.20
CA ILE A 16 3.14 -7.13 0.81
C ILE A 16 2.05 -6.13 1.20
N LEU A 17 1.32 -5.58 0.23
CA LEU A 17 0.19 -4.67 0.51
C LEU A 17 -0.94 -5.37 1.26
N LEU A 18 -1.23 -6.64 0.93
CA LEU A 18 -2.26 -7.42 1.62
C LEU A 18 -1.88 -7.70 3.09
N ILE A 19 -0.62 -8.08 3.34
CA ILE A 19 -0.13 -8.32 4.71
C ILE A 19 -0.12 -7.00 5.48
N ALA A 20 0.42 -5.91 4.91
CA ALA A 20 0.45 -4.59 5.53
C ALA A 20 -0.96 -4.08 5.87
N GLY A 21 -1.89 -4.13 4.91
CA GLY A 21 -3.26 -3.68 5.12
C GLY A 21 -4.01 -4.54 6.12
N SER A 22 -3.94 -5.87 5.99
CA SER A 22 -4.63 -6.77 6.93
C SER A 22 -4.11 -6.63 8.35
N GLY A 23 -2.81 -6.45 8.54
CA GLY A 23 -2.22 -6.30 9.87
C GLY A 23 -2.66 -5.04 10.58
N LYS A 24 -2.78 -3.93 9.85
CA LYS A 24 -3.33 -2.68 10.38
C LYS A 24 -4.83 -2.77 10.64
N VAL A 25 -5.60 -3.45 9.77
CA VAL A 25 -7.04 -3.67 9.98
C VAL A 25 -7.30 -4.53 11.22
N PHE A 26 -6.55 -5.62 11.42
CA PHE A 26 -6.72 -6.52 12.57
C PHE A 26 -6.13 -5.96 13.86
N GLY A 27 -5.07 -5.14 13.78
CA GLY A 27 -4.50 -4.39 14.90
C GLY A 27 -5.28 -3.13 15.28
N PHE A 28 -6.59 -3.07 14.98
CA PHE A 28 -7.47 -1.93 15.29
C PHE A 28 -6.98 -0.55 14.81
N GLY A 29 -6.26 -0.50 13.70
CA GLY A 29 -5.77 0.76 13.15
C GLY A 29 -4.67 1.42 13.97
N GLU A 30 -3.90 0.64 14.76
CA GLU A 30 -2.64 1.11 15.34
C GLU A 30 -1.80 1.75 14.25
N MET A 31 -1.77 3.08 14.30
CA MET A 31 -1.09 3.94 13.38
C MET A 31 0.19 4.38 14.07
N PRO A 32 1.36 4.26 13.42
CA PRO A 32 2.59 4.70 14.04
C PRO A 32 2.47 6.20 14.30
N GLY A 33 2.64 6.61 15.57
CA GLY A 33 2.60 8.02 15.98
C GLY A 33 3.57 8.92 15.20
N GLN A 34 4.53 8.32 14.50
CA GLN A 34 5.36 8.94 13.46
C GLN A 34 4.54 9.68 12.39
N THR A 35 3.46 9.09 11.87
CA THR A 35 2.68 9.66 10.76
C THR A 35 2.07 11.00 11.15
N MET A 36 1.58 11.12 12.40
CA MET A 36 1.05 12.38 12.92
C MET A 36 2.15 13.44 13.10
N GLN A 37 3.35 13.05 13.50
CA GLN A 37 4.50 13.97 13.58
C GLN A 37 4.93 14.48 12.21
N PHE A 38 4.89 13.62 11.19
CA PHE A 38 5.19 13.99 9.81
C PHE A 38 4.16 14.98 9.25
N ILE A 39 2.87 14.72 9.49
CA ILE A 39 1.79 15.60 9.05
C ILE A 39 1.90 16.96 9.72
N GLY A 40 2.14 17.00 11.04
CA GLY A 40 2.37 18.26 11.76
C GLY A 40 3.58 19.04 11.27
N ALA A 41 4.57 18.38 10.65
CA ALA A 41 5.74 19.04 10.09
C ALA A 41 5.53 19.57 8.66
N ILE A 42 4.59 19.00 7.90
CA ILE A 42 4.37 19.32 6.48
C ILE A 42 3.13 20.17 6.26
N LEU A 43 2.04 19.90 6.98
CA LEU A 43 0.84 20.73 6.88
C LEU A 43 1.08 22.05 7.63
N PRO A 44 0.87 23.21 6.98
CA PRO A 44 0.90 24.49 7.67
C PRO A 44 -0.17 24.52 8.78
N ASP A 45 0.14 25.14 9.91
CA ASP A 45 -0.78 25.27 11.06
C ASP A 45 -2.14 25.87 10.67
N ALA A 46 -2.17 26.73 9.65
CA ALA A 46 -3.41 27.32 9.11
C ALA A 46 -4.39 26.30 8.50
N TRP A 47 -3.91 25.14 8.05
CA TRP A 47 -4.72 24.06 7.47
C TRP A 47 -5.00 22.93 8.47
N LEU A 48 -4.22 22.85 9.55
CA LEU A 48 -4.29 21.85 10.61
C LEU A 48 -5.35 22.24 11.66
N THR A 49 -6.57 22.52 11.21
CA THR A 49 -7.70 22.77 12.12
C THR A 49 -8.03 21.51 12.93
N PRO A 50 -8.62 21.62 14.14
CA PRO A 50 -8.94 20.45 14.97
C PRO A 50 -9.79 19.41 14.24
N GLY A 51 -10.73 19.84 13.38
CA GLY A 51 -11.56 18.94 12.58
C GLY A 51 -10.76 18.20 11.50
N VAL A 52 -9.77 18.85 10.88
CA VAL A 52 -8.89 18.22 9.89
C VAL A 52 -7.93 17.24 10.57
N ALA A 53 -7.36 17.63 11.73
CA ALA A 53 -6.50 16.74 12.52
C ALA A 53 -7.24 15.46 12.94
N PHE A 54 -8.49 15.60 13.40
CA PHE A 54 -9.37 14.48 13.74
C PHE A 54 -9.66 13.59 12.52
N PHE A 55 -10.10 14.17 11.40
CA PHE A 55 -10.39 13.40 10.20
C PHE A 55 -9.15 12.64 9.71
N ILE A 56 -8.00 13.30 9.71
CA ILE A 56 -6.76 12.71 9.25
C ILE A 56 -6.29 11.60 10.20
N GLY A 57 -6.13 11.93 11.49
CA GLY A 57 -5.55 11.03 12.50
C GLY A 57 -6.46 9.90 12.96
N ASP A 58 -7.77 10.14 13.02
CA ASP A 58 -8.73 9.18 13.60
C ASP A 58 -9.57 8.45 12.54
N ILE A 59 -9.61 8.92 11.28
CA ILE A 59 -10.42 8.30 10.23
C ILE A 59 -9.57 7.87 9.03
N LEU A 60 -8.92 8.82 8.36
CA LEU A 60 -8.22 8.57 7.10
C LEU A 60 -7.09 7.56 7.29
N PHE A 61 -6.21 7.83 8.24
CA PHE A 61 -5.07 6.98 8.49
C PHE A 61 -5.49 5.62 9.08
N PRO A 62 -6.08 5.52 10.28
CA PRO A 62 -6.28 4.23 10.95
C PRO A 62 -7.30 3.32 10.25
N TYR A 63 -8.25 3.88 9.49
CA TYR A 63 -9.28 3.09 8.83
C TYR A 63 -9.12 3.08 7.31
N ILE A 64 -9.10 4.24 6.65
CA ILE A 64 -9.20 4.28 5.19
C ILE A 64 -7.93 3.71 4.52
N ILE A 65 -6.74 4.12 4.96
CA ILE A 65 -5.48 3.68 4.35
C ILE A 65 -5.28 2.15 4.41
N PRO A 66 -5.47 1.46 5.56
CA PRO A 66 -5.39 0.01 5.64
C PRO A 66 -6.35 -0.73 4.69
N TRP A 67 -7.58 -0.23 4.55
CA TRP A 67 -8.54 -0.79 3.60
C TRP A 67 -8.11 -0.57 2.15
N ILE A 68 -7.50 0.57 1.83
CA ILE A 68 -6.92 0.83 0.51
C ILE A 68 -5.77 -0.15 0.25
N GLU A 69 -4.82 -0.30 1.18
CA GLU A 69 -3.71 -1.26 1.07
C GLU A 69 -4.23 -2.68 0.78
N LEU A 70 -5.21 -3.12 1.56
CA LEU A 70 -5.82 -4.44 1.42
C LEU A 70 -6.52 -4.62 0.06
N CYS A 71 -7.33 -3.64 -0.36
CA CYS A 71 -8.01 -3.68 -1.66
C CYS A 71 -7.01 -3.73 -2.83
N LEU A 72 -5.99 -2.86 -2.81
CA LEU A 72 -4.95 -2.83 -3.85
C LEU A 72 -4.19 -4.17 -3.88
N GLY A 73 -3.86 -4.72 -2.70
CA GLY A 73 -3.21 -6.02 -2.56
C GLY A 73 -4.02 -7.15 -3.20
N ILE A 74 -5.32 -7.26 -2.86
CA ILE A 74 -6.22 -8.26 -3.43
C ILE A 74 -6.32 -8.13 -4.95
N LEU A 75 -6.51 -6.91 -5.47
CA LEU A 75 -6.68 -6.69 -6.90
C LEU A 75 -5.42 -7.06 -7.69
N LEU A 76 -4.22 -6.77 -7.14
CA LEU A 76 -2.95 -7.19 -7.74
C LEU A 76 -2.76 -8.71 -7.73
N LEU A 77 -3.12 -9.39 -6.63
CA LEU A 77 -3.06 -10.85 -6.53
C LEU A 77 -4.00 -11.54 -7.51
N LEU A 78 -5.19 -10.99 -7.69
CA LEU A 78 -6.17 -11.45 -8.68
C LEU A 78 -5.80 -11.05 -10.11
N HIS A 79 -4.74 -10.24 -10.28
CA HIS A 79 -4.26 -9.69 -11.54
C HIS A 79 -5.35 -8.89 -12.28
N ILE A 80 -6.21 -8.21 -11.54
CA ILE A 80 -7.28 -7.35 -12.06
C ILE A 80 -6.70 -5.94 -12.25
N TRP A 81 -6.67 -5.48 -13.51
CA TRP A 81 -6.16 -4.16 -13.90
C TRP A 81 -4.76 -3.81 -13.33
N PRO A 82 -3.78 -4.72 -13.42
CA PRO A 82 -2.53 -4.62 -12.64
C PRO A 82 -1.75 -3.33 -12.87
N ARG A 83 -1.74 -2.79 -14.10
CA ARG A 83 -1.09 -1.50 -14.40
C ARG A 83 -1.77 -0.33 -13.73
N LEU A 84 -3.11 -0.30 -13.72
CA LEU A 84 -3.88 0.74 -13.05
C LEU A 84 -3.70 0.65 -11.53
N ILE A 85 -3.82 -0.55 -10.97
CA ILE A 85 -3.68 -0.76 -9.53
C ILE A 85 -2.26 -0.42 -9.06
N ALA A 86 -1.23 -0.85 -9.78
CA ALA A 86 0.15 -0.46 -9.50
C ALA A 86 0.36 1.06 -9.58
N ALA A 87 -0.26 1.75 -10.54
CA ALA A 87 -0.20 3.21 -10.64
C ALA A 87 -0.90 3.91 -9.46
N ILE A 88 -2.03 3.40 -9.00
CA ILE A 88 -2.74 3.90 -7.81
C ILE A 88 -1.94 3.63 -6.53
N SER A 89 -1.14 2.55 -6.49
CA SER A 89 -0.23 2.28 -5.38
C SER A 89 0.94 3.28 -5.30
N LEU A 90 1.31 3.97 -6.39
CA LEU A 90 2.47 4.87 -6.39
C LEU A 90 2.35 6.04 -5.39
N PRO A 91 1.24 6.81 -5.32
CA PRO A 91 1.06 7.84 -4.29
C PRO A 91 1.19 7.31 -2.86
N LEU A 92 0.66 6.10 -2.62
CA LEU A 92 0.71 5.47 -1.31
C LEU A 92 2.16 5.12 -0.93
N ILE A 93 2.87 4.42 -1.82
CA ILE A 93 4.29 4.07 -1.63
C ILE A 93 5.14 5.34 -1.47
N ALA A 94 4.91 6.35 -2.30
CA ALA A 94 5.64 7.62 -2.22
C ALA A 94 5.41 8.32 -0.87
N SER A 95 4.19 8.24 -0.32
CA SER A 95 3.87 8.80 0.99
C SER A 95 4.64 8.08 2.11
N PHE A 96 4.76 6.76 2.05
CA PHE A 96 5.58 5.99 3.01
C PHE A 96 7.07 6.30 2.88
N ILE A 97 7.61 6.38 1.67
CA ILE A 97 8.99 6.80 1.41
C ILE A 97 9.24 8.18 2.02
N ALA A 98 8.34 9.14 1.77
CA ALA A 98 8.49 10.50 2.30
C ALA A 98 8.46 10.54 3.83
N ASN A 99 7.51 9.83 4.44
CA ASN A 99 7.38 9.73 5.90
C ASN A 99 8.62 9.11 6.55
N ASN A 100 9.12 7.99 6.01
CA ASN A 100 10.31 7.31 6.51
C ASN A 100 11.58 8.14 6.30
N SER A 101 11.72 8.77 5.13
CA SER A 101 12.87 9.63 4.83
C SER A 101 12.92 10.86 5.74
N TRP A 102 11.77 11.49 5.99
CA TRP A 102 11.66 12.61 6.94
C TRP A 102 12.04 12.18 8.35
N TYR A 103 11.55 11.03 8.80
CA TYR A 103 11.84 10.57 10.16
C TYR A 103 13.33 10.24 10.36
N ILE A 104 13.97 9.64 9.35
CA ILE A 104 15.42 9.39 9.34
C ILE A 104 16.21 10.70 9.36
N SER A 105 15.78 11.73 8.60
CA SER A 105 16.48 13.02 8.54
C SER A 105 16.46 13.78 9.87
N GLN A 106 15.46 13.53 10.72
CA GLN A 106 15.37 14.07 12.09
C GLN A 106 16.32 13.38 13.08
N GLY A 107 17.20 12.47 12.63
CA GLY A 107 18.17 11.79 13.49
C GLY A 107 17.54 10.79 14.47
N LYS A 108 16.24 10.47 14.30
CA LYS A 108 15.49 9.51 15.12
C LYS A 108 15.79 8.06 14.73
N THR A 109 17.02 7.78 14.31
CA THR A 109 17.46 6.49 13.78
C THR A 109 17.72 5.44 14.86
N ARG A 110 17.76 5.84 16.14
CA ARG A 110 18.17 4.93 17.22
C ARG A 110 17.08 3.99 17.71
N PHE A 111 15.85 4.41 17.99
CA PHE A 111 14.74 3.49 18.31
C PHE A 111 13.38 4.19 18.22
N THR A 112 12.52 3.75 17.30
CA THR A 112 11.05 3.73 17.40
C THR A 112 10.62 2.71 16.33
N SER A 113 9.86 1.68 16.68
CA SER A 113 9.37 0.69 15.71
C SER A 113 8.51 1.37 14.63
N CYS A 114 8.67 1.00 13.36
CA CYS A 114 7.62 1.30 12.38
C CYS A 114 6.52 0.26 12.55
N GLU A 115 5.31 0.69 12.92
CA GLU A 115 4.08 -0.12 12.90
C GLU A 115 3.55 -0.26 11.45
N CYS A 116 4.45 -0.70 10.58
CA CYS A 116 4.23 -0.85 9.15
C CYS A 116 3.32 -2.04 8.83
N PHE A 117 3.38 -3.11 9.64
CA PHE A 117 2.60 -4.34 9.47
C PHE A 117 1.55 -4.55 10.56
N GLY A 118 1.35 -3.60 11.48
CA GLY A 118 0.38 -3.69 12.56
C GLY A 118 0.57 -4.96 13.40
N ILE A 119 -0.51 -5.69 13.68
CA ILE A 119 -0.47 -6.91 14.51
C ILE A 119 0.47 -8.00 13.97
N TRP A 120 0.78 -8.00 12.66
CA TRP A 120 1.69 -8.98 12.09
C TRP A 120 3.16 -8.76 12.50
N GLU A 121 3.52 -7.65 13.13
CA GLU A 121 4.86 -7.42 13.65
C GLU A 121 5.23 -8.36 14.79
N GLU A 122 4.24 -8.86 15.53
CA GLU A 122 4.45 -9.94 16.50
C GLU A 122 4.95 -11.23 15.83
N MET A 123 4.57 -11.44 14.56
CA MET A 123 4.91 -12.63 13.80
C MET A 123 6.17 -12.46 12.93
N PHE A 124 6.33 -11.31 12.27
CA PHE A 124 7.43 -11.04 11.33
C PHE A 124 8.59 -10.23 11.94
N GLY A 125 8.43 -9.75 13.17
CA GLY A 125 9.36 -8.85 13.84
C GLY A 125 9.11 -7.39 13.50
N THR A 126 9.56 -6.51 14.38
CA THR A 126 9.46 -5.05 14.20
C THR A 126 10.48 -4.58 13.17
N LEU A 127 10.06 -3.65 12.31
CA LEU A 127 10.93 -3.04 11.32
C LEU A 127 11.49 -1.71 11.82
N THR A 128 12.79 -1.51 11.59
CA THR A 128 13.40 -0.19 11.71
C THR A 128 12.99 0.70 10.53
N HIS A 129 13.04 2.03 10.70
CA HIS A 129 12.73 2.97 9.62
C HIS A 129 13.60 2.78 8.36
N VAL A 130 14.85 2.35 8.51
CA VAL A 130 15.74 2.07 7.36
C VAL A 130 15.31 0.80 6.62
N GLN A 131 14.91 -0.24 7.35
CA GLN A 131 14.36 -1.46 6.74
C GLN A 131 13.02 -1.19 6.05
N SER A 132 12.14 -0.42 6.70
CA SER A 132 10.87 0.01 6.12
C SER A 132 11.08 0.83 4.84
N LEU A 133 11.97 1.83 4.87
CA LEU A 133 12.32 2.60 3.67
C LEU A 133 12.88 1.72 2.55
N SER A 134 13.71 0.73 2.91
CA SER A 134 14.26 -0.22 1.93
C SER A 134 13.15 -1.06 1.28
N LEU A 135 12.16 -1.51 2.06
CA LEU A 135 10.98 -2.18 1.53
C LEU A 135 10.18 -1.26 0.61
N ASP A 136 9.96 0.00 1.00
CA ASP A 136 9.22 0.95 0.17
C ASP A 136 9.90 1.19 -1.19
N ILE A 137 11.23 1.26 -1.23
CA ILE A 137 12.00 1.36 -2.49
C ILE A 137 11.81 0.10 -3.34
N VAL A 138 11.79 -1.09 -2.74
CA VAL A 138 11.50 -2.34 -3.45
C VAL A 138 10.07 -2.33 -3.99
N LEU A 139 9.08 -1.91 -3.20
CA LEU A 139 7.69 -1.79 -3.63
C LEU A 139 7.55 -0.81 -4.80
N LEU A 140 8.25 0.31 -4.75
CA LEU A 140 8.29 1.28 -5.85
C LEU A 140 8.84 0.63 -7.12
N ALA A 141 9.96 -0.08 -7.03
CA ALA A 141 10.56 -0.78 -8.16
C ALA A 141 9.61 -1.85 -8.75
N LEU A 142 8.91 -2.60 -7.90
CA LEU A 142 7.91 -3.58 -8.32
C LEU A 142 6.73 -2.90 -9.03
N ALA A 143 6.20 -1.80 -8.48
CA ALA A 143 5.12 -1.04 -9.10
C ALA A 143 5.51 -0.50 -10.48
N LEU A 144 6.70 0.11 -10.60
CA LEU A 144 7.23 0.58 -11.88
C LEU A 144 7.43 -0.59 -12.86
N THR A 145 7.93 -1.74 -12.39
CA THR A 145 8.07 -2.95 -13.21
C THR A 145 6.72 -3.38 -13.78
N ILE A 146 5.65 -3.41 -12.98
CA ILE A 146 4.31 -3.75 -13.46
C ILE A 146 3.85 -2.72 -14.51
N ILE A 147 4.03 -1.42 -14.26
CA ILE A 147 3.57 -0.35 -15.15
C ILE A 147 4.24 -0.41 -16.53
N PHE A 148 5.55 -0.69 -16.57
CA PHE A 148 6.33 -0.67 -17.82
C PHE A 148 6.45 -2.02 -18.53
N VAL A 149 6.42 -3.14 -17.80
CA VAL A 149 6.69 -4.49 -18.35
C VAL A 149 5.40 -5.28 -18.63
N HIS A 150 4.27 -4.91 -18.01
CA HIS A 150 3.01 -5.61 -18.25
C HIS A 150 2.55 -5.43 -19.71
N PRO A 151 2.26 -6.52 -20.44
CA PRO A 151 1.98 -6.48 -21.88
C PRO A 151 0.58 -5.94 -22.25
N GLY A 152 -0.32 -5.75 -21.28
CA GLY A 152 -1.69 -5.31 -21.49
C GLY A 152 -1.90 -3.80 -21.30
N GLY A 153 -3.10 -3.32 -21.63
CA GLY A 153 -3.55 -1.97 -21.30
C GLY A 153 -3.86 -1.79 -19.80
N PHE A 154 -4.15 -0.56 -19.38
CA PHE A 154 -4.44 -0.24 -17.98
C PHE A 154 -5.63 -1.00 -17.38
N LEU A 155 -6.65 -1.26 -18.21
CA LEU A 155 -7.87 -1.98 -17.83
C LEU A 155 -7.85 -3.44 -18.30
N SER A 156 -6.67 -4.06 -18.44
CA SER A 156 -6.59 -5.47 -18.83
C SER A 156 -7.14 -6.36 -17.71
N SER A 157 -8.17 -7.15 -18.02
CA SER A 157 -8.72 -8.15 -17.11
C SER A 157 -8.16 -9.55 -17.42
N PRO A 158 -8.02 -10.42 -16.41
CA PRO A 158 -7.52 -11.76 -16.61
C PRO A 158 -8.57 -12.64 -17.32
N PRO A 159 -8.14 -13.67 -18.09
CA PRO A 159 -9.06 -14.50 -18.88
C PRO A 159 -10.16 -15.22 -18.06
N TRP A 160 -9.89 -15.55 -16.79
CA TRP A 160 -10.85 -16.21 -15.93
C TRP A 160 -12.05 -15.30 -15.58
N LEU A 161 -11.82 -14.00 -15.47
CA LEU A 161 -12.87 -13.01 -15.18
C LEU A 161 -13.78 -12.80 -16.39
N ALA A 162 -13.20 -12.83 -17.61
CA ALA A 162 -13.99 -12.81 -18.85
C ALA A 162 -14.90 -14.04 -18.98
N LYS A 163 -14.39 -15.23 -18.61
CA LYS A 163 -15.18 -16.48 -18.61
C LYS A 163 -16.34 -16.48 -17.62
N LEU A 164 -16.21 -15.81 -16.47
CA LEU A 164 -17.31 -15.69 -15.50
C LEU A 164 -18.48 -14.85 -16.07
N GLY A 165 -18.16 -13.77 -16.79
CA GLY A 165 -19.18 -12.94 -17.45
C GLY A 165 -19.95 -13.68 -18.55
N GLU A 166 -19.27 -14.53 -19.33
CA GLU A 166 -19.93 -15.36 -20.35
C GLU A 166 -20.83 -16.45 -19.75
N LYS A 167 -20.40 -17.07 -18.64
CA LYS A 167 -21.17 -18.13 -17.97
C LYS A 167 -22.48 -17.60 -17.38
N SER A 168 -22.45 -16.38 -16.79
CA SER A 168 -23.66 -15.71 -16.30
C SER A 168 -24.67 -15.42 -17.43
N LYS A 169 -24.22 -14.87 -18.57
CA LYS A 169 -25.10 -14.62 -19.73
C LYS A 169 -25.73 -15.87 -20.35
N ARG A 170 -25.14 -17.06 -20.15
CA ARG A 170 -25.71 -18.34 -20.60
C ARG A 170 -26.72 -18.94 -19.64
N GLN A 171 -26.73 -18.54 -18.37
CA GLN A 171 -27.72 -19.01 -17.40
C GLN A 171 -28.99 -18.15 -17.39
N ASP A 172 -28.91 -16.90 -17.87
CA ASP A 172 -30.05 -16.00 -18.02
C ASP A 172 -30.79 -16.13 -19.38
N LYS A 173 -30.41 -17.12 -20.21
CA LYS A 173 -31.07 -17.46 -21.50
C LYS A 173 -31.67 -18.85 -21.44
#